data_AF-A0A356KUR3-F1
#
_entry.id   AF-A0A356KUR3-F1
#
_cell.length_a   1.000
_cell.length_b   1.000
_cell.length_c   1.000
_cell.angle_alpha   90.00
_cell.angle_beta   90.00
_cell.angle_gamma   90.00
#
_symmetry.space_group_name_H-M   'P 1'
#
loop_
_entity.id
_entity.type
_entity.pdbx_description
1 polymer ?
#
loop_
_entity_poly.entity_id
_entity_poly.type
_entity_poly.pdbx_seq_one_letter_code
_entity_poly.pdbx_strand_id
1 'polypeptide(L)'
;MLEVVVRGDEVVVELASEAPLDSAERGELEEALLPGGLSVLVADRAVGSGRRRLELRVGAGALGYVQALRRREEALAEQLRCGSAELPARVARLLEGLGEADALRDQLRGLVAQHWRGEPEQLS
;
A
#
# COMPACT_ATOMS: atom_id res chain seq x y z
N MET A 1 -20.93 -5.57 18.45
CA MET A 1 -21.46 -6.70 17.65
C MET A 1 -20.39 -7.06 16.64
N LEU A 2 -20.04 -8.33 16.54
CA LEU A 2 -18.93 -8.83 15.74
C LEU A 2 -19.50 -9.83 14.74
N GLU A 3 -19.37 -9.56 13.45
CA GLU A 3 -19.81 -10.45 12.37
C GLU A 3 -18.59 -11.06 11.70
N VAL A 4 -18.54 -12.39 11.64
CA VAL A 4 -17.42 -13.13 11.03
C VAL A 4 -17.95 -13.92 9.85
N VAL A 5 -17.35 -13.69 8.69
CA VAL A 5 -17.62 -14.43 7.47
C VAL A 5 -16.36 -15.18 7.07
N VAL A 6 -16.42 -16.51 7.05
CA VAL A 6 -15.31 -17.38 6.63
C VAL A 6 -15.61 -17.95 5.25
N ARG A 7 -14.65 -17.83 4.33
CA ARG A 7 -14.72 -18.35 2.96
C ARG A 7 -13.42 -19.05 2.60
N GLY A 8 -13.35 -20.35 2.86
CA GLY A 8 -12.12 -21.12 2.69
C GLY A 8 -11.01 -20.55 3.59
N ASP A 9 -9.91 -20.10 2.99
CA ASP A 9 -8.76 -19.52 3.70
C ASP A 9 -8.86 -18.00 3.89
N GLU A 10 -10.01 -17.40 3.59
CA GLU A 10 -10.30 -15.98 3.80
C GLU A 10 -11.25 -15.80 4.98
N VAL A 11 -10.91 -14.91 5.89
CA VAL A 11 -11.76 -14.52 7.01
C VAL A 11 -12.00 -13.02 6.94
N VAL A 12 -13.27 -12.62 6.94
CA VAL A 12 -13.68 -11.23 7.03
C VAL A 12 -14.34 -11.01 8.37
N VAL A 13 -13.86 -10.02 9.12
CA VAL A 13 -14.44 -9.63 10.41
C VAL A 13 -14.94 -8.20 10.32
N GLU A 14 -16.22 -8.00 10.63
CA GLU A 14 -16.78 -6.67 10.83
C GLU A 14 -16.90 -6.35 12.32
N LEU A 15 -16.27 -5.25 12.71
CA LEU A 15 -16.25 -4.73 14.06
C LEU A 15 -17.16 -3.50 14.15
N ALA A 16 -17.95 -3.42 15.22
CA ALA A 16 -18.73 -2.23 15.58
C ALA A 16 -17.85 -1.16 16.25
N SER A 17 -16.69 -0.87 15.66
CA SER A 17 -15.79 0.22 16.06
C SER A 17 -15.10 0.75 14.81
N GLU A 18 -14.88 2.07 14.75
CA GLU A 18 -14.04 2.72 13.73
C GLU A 18 -12.58 2.86 14.17
N ALA A 19 -12.30 2.71 15.46
CA ALA A 19 -10.96 2.86 15.99
C ALA A 19 -10.04 1.76 15.45
N PRO A 20 -8.76 2.09 15.15
CA PRO A 20 -7.80 1.08 14.76
C PRO A 20 -7.55 0.11 15.89
N LEU A 21 -7.47 -1.18 15.55
CA LEU A 21 -7.09 -2.21 16.51
C LEU A 21 -5.65 -1.97 16.95
N ASP A 22 -5.46 -1.97 18.25
CA ASP A 22 -4.13 -2.00 18.83
C ASP A 22 -3.47 -3.38 18.66
N SER A 23 -2.23 -3.53 19.13
CA SER A 23 -1.49 -4.79 19.01
C SER A 23 -2.09 -5.92 19.85
N ALA A 24 -2.70 -5.61 20.99
CA ALA A 24 -3.29 -6.60 21.89
C ALA A 24 -4.61 -7.12 21.31
N GLU A 25 -5.49 -6.22 20.89
CA GLU A 25 -6.77 -6.58 20.27
C GLU A 25 -6.57 -7.37 18.97
N ARG A 26 -5.51 -7.07 18.19
CA ARG A 26 -5.14 -7.90 17.03
C ARG A 26 -4.70 -9.30 17.44
N GLY A 27 -3.86 -9.42 18.47
CA GLY A 27 -3.40 -10.71 18.96
C GLY A 27 -4.55 -11.59 19.44
N GLU A 28 -5.49 -11.00 20.20
CA GLU A 28 -6.71 -11.69 20.65
C GLU A 28 -7.59 -12.14 19.48
N LEU A 29 -7.74 -11.30 18.46
CA LEU A 29 -8.50 -11.64 17.26
C LEU A 29 -7.83 -12.77 16.47
N GLU A 30 -6.50 -12.75 16.34
CA GLU A 30 -5.74 -13.81 15.67
C GLU A 30 -5.83 -15.14 16.42
N GLU A 31 -5.68 -15.13 17.75
CA GLU A 31 -5.79 -16.31 18.59
C GLU A 31 -7.21 -16.90 18.57
N ALA A 32 -8.24 -16.03 18.60
CA ALA A 32 -9.63 -16.46 18.55
C ALA A 32 -10.03 -17.05 17.18
N LEU A 33 -9.46 -16.55 16.09
CA LEU A 33 -9.77 -17.01 14.74
C LEU A 33 -9.00 -18.28 14.35
N LEU A 34 -7.79 -18.49 14.88
CA LEU A 34 -6.97 -19.68 14.64
C LEU A 34 -6.07 -19.99 15.84
N PRO A 35 -6.52 -20.81 16.80
CA PRO A 35 -5.67 -21.27 17.88
C PRO A 35 -4.48 -22.09 17.33
N GLY A 36 -3.28 -21.51 17.35
CA GLY A 36 -2.04 -22.17 16.91
C GLY A 36 -1.82 -22.25 15.39
N GLY A 37 -2.59 -21.49 14.59
CA GLY A 37 -2.45 -21.43 13.13
C GLY A 37 -1.73 -20.18 12.63
N LEU A 38 -1.27 -20.20 11.37
CA LEU A 38 -0.75 -19.01 10.70
C LEU A 38 -1.92 -18.15 10.21
N SER A 39 -1.94 -16.87 10.59
CA SER A 39 -2.85 -15.86 10.05
C SER A 39 -2.08 -14.63 9.58
N VAL A 40 -2.63 -13.93 8.59
CA VAL A 40 -2.10 -12.64 8.13
C VAL A 40 -3.26 -11.68 7.89
N LEU A 41 -3.21 -10.53 8.57
CA LEU A 41 -4.08 -9.40 8.27
C LEU A 41 -3.69 -8.80 6.90
N VAL A 42 -4.59 -8.88 5.94
CA VAL A 42 -4.39 -8.40 4.56
C VAL A 42 -4.91 -6.99 4.38
N ALA A 43 -6.08 -6.69 4.95
CA ALA A 43 -6.67 -5.37 4.84
C ALA A 43 -7.39 -5.00 6.13
N ASP A 44 -7.39 -3.70 6.35
CA ASP A 44 -7.96 -3.11 7.54
C ASP A 44 -8.53 -1.72 7.17
N ARG A 45 -9.85 -1.60 7.16
CA ARG A 45 -10.53 -0.43 6.59
C ARG A 45 -11.77 -0.04 7.39
N ALA A 46 -11.95 1.26 7.61
CA ALA A 46 -13.24 1.80 8.01
C ALA A 46 -14.23 1.66 6.85
N VAL A 47 -15.43 1.12 7.13
CA VAL A 47 -16.51 0.92 6.15
C VAL A 47 -17.66 1.93 6.35
N GLY A 48 -17.49 2.87 7.29
CA GLY A 48 -18.48 3.88 7.67
C GLY A 48 -19.45 3.38 8.75
N SER A 49 -20.27 4.27 9.30
CA SER A 49 -21.27 3.98 10.34
C SER A 49 -20.70 3.44 11.67
N GLY A 50 -19.49 3.85 12.05
CA GLY A 50 -18.84 3.34 13.26
C GLY A 50 -18.35 1.90 13.13
N ARG A 51 -18.15 1.43 11.89
CA ARG A 51 -17.73 0.05 11.61
C ARG A 51 -16.41 -0.04 10.87
N ARG A 52 -15.73 -1.16 11.07
CA ARG A 52 -14.45 -1.49 10.46
C ARG A 52 -14.44 -2.92 10.00
N ARG A 53 -13.82 -3.14 8.85
CA ARG A 53 -13.73 -4.43 8.17
C ARG A 53 -12.27 -4.86 8.12
N LEU A 54 -12.02 -6.03 8.69
CA LEU A 54 -10.74 -6.72 8.68
C LEU A 54 -10.82 -7.86 7.69
N GLU A 55 -9.82 -7.98 6.83
CA GLU A 55 -9.68 -9.11 5.92
C GLU A 55 -8.40 -9.85 6.27
N LEU A 56 -8.54 -11.11 6.62
CA LEU A 56 -7.46 -11.99 7.03
C LEU A 56 -7.35 -13.17 6.07
N ARG A 57 -6.12 -13.66 5.92
CA ARG A 57 -5.82 -14.97 5.33
C ARG A 57 -5.41 -15.90 6.44
N VAL A 58 -5.83 -17.15 6.35
CA VAL A 58 -5.58 -18.18 7.37
C VAL A 58 -4.95 -19.42 6.77
N GLY A 59 -4.19 -20.17 7.57
CA GLY A 59 -3.63 -21.48 7.19
C GLY A 59 -2.76 -21.42 5.92
N ALA A 60 -3.10 -22.26 4.93
CA ALA A 60 -2.37 -22.35 3.67
C ALA A 60 -2.47 -21.06 2.85
N GLY A 61 -3.63 -20.39 2.85
CA GLY A 61 -3.82 -19.09 2.22
C GLY A 61 -2.96 -17.98 2.83
N ALA A 62 -2.72 -18.02 4.14
CA ALA A 62 -1.78 -17.09 4.79
C ALA A 62 -0.35 -17.30 4.31
N LEU A 63 0.11 -18.55 4.25
CA LEU A 63 1.44 -18.90 3.74
C LEU A 63 1.60 -18.48 2.28
N GLY A 64 0.60 -18.80 1.44
CA GLY A 64 0.60 -18.42 0.03
C GLY A 64 0.65 -16.90 -0.17
N TYR A 65 -0.07 -16.14 0.67
CA TYR A 65 -0.03 -14.68 0.65
C TYR A 65 1.37 -14.13 0.97
N VAL A 66 2.02 -14.61 2.04
CA VAL A 66 3.37 -14.17 2.42
C VAL A 66 4.40 -14.52 1.33
N GLN A 67 4.31 -15.72 0.76
CA GLN A 67 5.19 -16.11 -0.35
C GLN A 67 5.00 -15.23 -1.58
N ALA A 68 3.74 -14.90 -1.92
CA ALA A 68 3.45 -13.98 -3.02
C ALA A 68 3.97 -12.57 -2.73
N LEU A 69 3.87 -12.09 -1.49
CA LEU A 69 4.41 -10.79 -1.08
C LEU A 69 5.93 -10.74 -1.21
N ARG A 70 6.64 -11.78 -0.73
CA ARG A 70 8.10 -11.89 -0.91
C ARG A 70 8.51 -11.90 -2.38
N ARG A 71 7.83 -12.67 -3.23
CA ARG A 71 8.13 -12.69 -4.68
C ARG A 71 7.95 -11.31 -5.32
N ARG A 72 6.94 -10.55 -4.90
CA ARG A 72 6.72 -9.17 -5.37
C ARG A 72 7.84 -8.24 -4.89
N GLU A 73 8.23 -8.35 -3.63
CA GLU A 73 9.34 -7.58 -3.07
C GLU A 73 10.65 -7.86 -3.82
N GLU A 74 10.97 -9.13 -4.05
CA GLU A 74 12.16 -9.56 -4.81
C GLU A 74 12.14 -9.02 -6.25
N ALA A 75 10.99 -9.15 -6.95
CA ALA A 75 10.84 -8.64 -8.31
C ALA A 75 11.02 -7.10 -8.39
N LEU A 76 10.49 -6.36 -7.41
CA LEU A 76 10.68 -4.92 -7.32
C LEU A 76 12.14 -4.56 -7.01
N ALA A 77 12.80 -5.30 -6.12
CA ALA A 77 14.20 -5.09 -5.78
C ALA A 77 15.10 -5.29 -7.01
N GLU A 78 14.82 -6.33 -7.80
CA GLU A 78 15.52 -6.61 -9.05
C GLU A 78 15.31 -5.49 -10.08
N GLN A 79 14.07 -5.04 -10.29
CA GLN A 79 13.76 -3.94 -11.20
C GLN A 79 14.48 -2.64 -10.83
N LEU A 80 14.60 -2.36 -9.53
CA LEU A 80 15.28 -1.16 -9.00
C LEU A 80 16.79 -1.35 -8.78
N ARG A 81 17.29 -2.56 -9.08
CA ARG A 81 18.69 -2.99 -8.93
C ARG A 81 19.23 -2.68 -7.53
N CYS A 82 18.49 -3.09 -6.50
CA CYS A 82 18.88 -2.95 -5.10
C CYS A 82 18.57 -4.23 -4.31
N GLY A 83 19.08 -4.33 -3.07
CA GLY A 83 18.63 -5.39 -2.17
C GLY A 83 17.22 -5.15 -1.65
N SER A 84 16.50 -6.20 -1.24
CA SER A 84 15.14 -6.08 -0.67
C SER A 84 15.11 -5.17 0.56
N ALA A 85 16.13 -5.24 1.42
CA ALA A 85 16.26 -4.37 2.59
C ALA A 85 16.47 -2.88 2.23
N GLU A 86 17.02 -2.60 1.05
CA GLU A 86 17.28 -1.23 0.57
C GLU A 86 16.09 -0.65 -0.18
N LEU A 87 15.12 -1.49 -0.56
CA LEU A 87 13.99 -1.13 -1.40
C LEU A 87 13.19 0.05 -0.86
N PRO A 88 12.85 0.15 0.45
CA PRO A 88 12.15 1.31 0.98
C PRO A 88 12.93 2.62 0.79
N ALA A 89 14.23 2.61 1.08
CA ALA A 89 15.09 3.78 0.92
C ALA A 89 15.29 4.15 -0.55
N ARG A 90 15.40 3.14 -1.43
CA ARG A 90 15.51 3.33 -2.88
C ARG A 90 14.26 3.97 -3.46
N VAL A 91 13.08 3.49 -3.08
CA VAL A 91 11.80 4.05 -3.51
C VAL A 91 11.62 5.49 -3.00
N ALA A 92 11.96 5.77 -1.74
CA ALA A 92 11.88 7.12 -1.18
C ALA A 92 12.72 8.13 -2.01
N ARG A 93 13.97 7.80 -2.32
CA ARG A 93 14.85 8.65 -3.15
C ARG A 93 14.33 8.85 -4.56
N LEU A 94 13.71 7.83 -5.16
CA LEU A 94 13.11 7.95 -6.49
C LEU A 94 11.90 8.88 -6.47
N LEU A 95 11.07 8.83 -5.42
CA LEU A 95 9.93 9.73 -5.25
C LEU A 95 10.38 11.18 -5.02
N GLU A 96 11.44 11.39 -4.25
CA GLU A 96 12.06 12.71 -4.08
C GLU A 96 12.55 13.26 -5.42
N GLY A 97 13.32 12.48 -6.18
CA GLY A 97 13.81 12.87 -7.49
C GLY A 97 12.71 13.15 -8.52
N LEU A 98 11.58 12.41 -8.45
CA LEU A 98 10.39 12.68 -9.27
C LEU A 98 9.78 14.05 -8.91
N GLY A 99 9.67 14.36 -7.62
CA GLY A 99 9.17 15.67 -7.17
C GLY A 99 10.05 16.83 -7.62
N GLU A 100 11.38 16.67 -7.55
CA GLU A 100 12.34 17.67 -8.05
C GLU A 100 12.23 17.86 -9.57
N ALA A 101 12.12 16.76 -10.32
CA ALA A 101 11.96 16.80 -11.77
C ALA A 101 10.64 17.48 -12.18
N ASP A 102 9.54 17.21 -11.47
CA ASP A 102 8.25 17.85 -11.70
C ASP A 102 8.31 19.36 -11.42
N ALA A 103 8.95 19.77 -10.32
CA ALA A 103 9.14 21.18 -9.99
C ALA A 103 9.96 21.91 -11.05
N LEU A 104 11.06 21.30 -11.51
CA LEU A 104 11.89 21.88 -12.58
C LEU A 104 11.13 21.97 -13.90
N ARG A 105 10.36 20.94 -14.26
CA ARG A 105 9.50 20.96 -15.46
C ARG A 105 8.53 22.13 -15.41
N ASP A 106 7.88 22.35 -14.27
CA ASP A 106 6.87 23.39 -14.13
C ASP A 106 7.52 24.79 -14.12
N GLN A 107 8.72 24.93 -13.53
CA GLN A 107 9.53 26.13 -13.64
C GLN A 107 9.91 26.43 -15.10
N LEU A 108 10.41 25.43 -15.85
CA LEU A 108 10.77 25.59 -17.25
C LEU A 108 9.56 25.96 -18.11
N ARG A 109 8.40 25.33 -17.88
CA ARG A 109 7.14 25.72 -18.54
C ARG A 109 6.76 27.17 -18.24
N GLY A 110 6.93 27.62 -17.00
CA GLY A 110 6.71 29.01 -16.61
C GLY A 110 7.65 29.97 -17.34
N LEU A 111 8.94 29.65 -17.39
CA LEU A 111 9.95 30.46 -18.09
C LEU A 111 9.68 30.53 -19.60
N VAL A 112 9.36 29.39 -20.22
CA VAL A 112 8.97 29.33 -21.65
C VAL A 112 7.72 30.18 -21.88
N ALA A 113 6.67 30.04 -21.07
CA ALA A 113 5.45 30.85 -21.23
C ALA A 113 5.69 32.36 -21.04
N GLN A 114 6.64 32.75 -20.18
CA GLN A 114 7.03 34.14 -19.99
C GLN A 114 7.83 34.70 -21.16
N HIS A 115 8.74 33.91 -21.73
CA HIS A 115 9.62 34.32 -22.83
C HIS A 115 8.99 34.13 -24.22
N TRP A 116 7.97 33.27 -24.35
CA TRP A 116 7.24 33.02 -25.60
C TRP A 116 6.15 34.07 -25.89
N ARG A 117 6.34 35.32 -25.45
CA ARG A 117 5.50 36.47 -25.86
C ARG A 117 6.03 37.17 -27.11
N GLY A 118 6.68 36.44 -28.03
CA GLY A 118 7.28 36.98 -29.26
C GLY A 118 6.94 36.15 -30.50
N GLU A 119 5.99 36.69 -31.27
CA GLU A 119 5.75 36.63 -32.73
C GLU A 119 5.64 35.29 -33.49
N PRO A 120 4.43 34.93 -33.98
CA PRO A 120 4.23 34.11 -35.17
C PRO A 120 4.29 34.98 -36.44
N GLU A 121 5.32 35.79 -36.62
CA GLU A 121 5.58 36.50 -37.88
C GLU A 121 6.98 36.11 -38.39
N GLN A 122 7.08 35.83 -39.69
CA GLN A 122 8.29 35.48 -40.45
C GLN A 122 8.66 33.99 -40.54
N LEU A 123 7.71 33.17 -40.96
CA LEU A 123 7.99 32.10 -41.93
C LEU A 123 7.09 32.35 -43.15
N SER A 124 7.54 33.25 -44.02
CA SER A 124 7.02 33.39 -45.38
C SER A 124 7.94 32.67 -46.36
#